data_AF-A0A7X5ZRW5-F1
#
_entry.id   AF-A0A7X5ZRW5-F1
#
_cell.length_a   1.000
_cell.length_b   1.000
_cell.length_c   1.000
_cell.angle_alpha   90.00
_cell.angle_beta   90.00
_cell.angle_gamma   90.00
#
_symmetry.space_group_name_H-M   'P 1'
#
loop_
_entity.id
_entity.type
_entity.pdbx_description
1 polymer ?
#
loop_
_entity_poly.entity_id
_entity_poly.type
_entity_poly.pdbx_seq_one_letter_code
_entity_poly.pdbx_strand_id
1 'polypeptide(L)' 'MVARAAVRAAEELGGGPDPVPSPPVHEETMSLAQIRRDAARLLPGSRVRVLAFWRYLLTYRAA' A
#
# COMPACT_ATOMS: atom_id res chain seq x y z
N MET A 1 -32.85 0.19 -16.46
CA MET A 1 -32.30 -1.17 -16.22
C MET A 1 -31.71 -1.80 -17.47
N VAL A 2 -32.34 -1.68 -18.64
CA VAL A 2 -31.90 -2.29 -19.92
C VAL A 2 -30.42 -2.00 -20.25
N ALA A 3 -29.97 -0.75 -20.06
CA ALA A 3 -28.59 -0.37 -20.33
C ALA A 3 -27.55 -1.18 -19.52
N ARG A 4 -27.82 -1.47 -18.24
CA ARG A 4 -26.87 -2.26 -17.42
C ARG A 4 -26.85 -3.74 -17.85
N ALA A 5 -27.98 -4.28 -18.28
CA ALA A 5 -28.05 -5.65 -18.78
C ALA A 5 -27.29 -5.81 -20.10
N ALA A 6 -27.39 -4.82 -21.00
CA ALA A 6 -26.65 -4.81 -22.26
C ALA A 6 -25.12 -4.73 -22.03
N VAL A 7 -24.67 -3.88 -21.10
CA VAL A 7 -23.24 -3.77 -20.74
C VAL A 7 -22.72 -5.09 -20.18
N ARG A 8 -23.45 -5.71 -19.25
CA ARG A 8 -23.04 -6.99 -18.65
C ARG A 8 -22.93 -8.11 -19.68
N ALA A 9 -23.90 -8.21 -20.59
CA ALA A 9 -23.85 -9.20 -21.67
C ALA A 9 -22.67 -8.97 -22.62
N ALA A 10 -22.32 -7.70 -22.90
CA ALA A 10 -21.17 -7.36 -23.71
C ALA A 10 -19.83 -7.69 -23.02
N GLU A 11 -19.73 -7.50 -21.70
CA GLU A 11 -18.54 -7.90 -20.91
C GLU A 11 -18.35 -9.43 -20.88
N GLU A 12 -19.43 -10.18 -20.74
CA GLU A 12 -19.41 -11.66 -20.77
C GLU A 12 -19.02 -12.19 -22.15
N LEU A 13 -19.53 -11.58 -23.23
CA LEU A 13 -19.20 -11.96 -24.62
C LEU A 13 -17.82 -11.46 -25.07
N GLY A 14 -17.31 -10.39 -24.45
CA GLY A 14 -16.03 -9.73 -24.78
C GLY A 14 -14.79 -10.37 -24.16
N GLY A 15 -14.93 -11.46 -23.39
CA GLY A 15 -13.82 -12.18 -22.78
C GLY A 15 -13.52 -11.84 -21.32
N GLY A 16 -14.38 -11.05 -20.66
CA GLY A 16 -14.17 -10.60 -19.29
C GLY A 16 -13.00 -9.60 -19.17
N PRO A 17 -12.77 -9.04 -17.97
CA PRO A 17 -11.63 -8.15 -17.76
C PRO A 17 -10.32 -8.91 -18.02
N ASP A 18 -9.42 -8.30 -18.78
CA ASP A 18 -8.05 -8.79 -18.90
C ASP A 18 -7.47 -9.03 -17.51
N PRO A 19 -6.71 -10.13 -17.29
CA PRO A 19 -6.03 -10.36 -16.03
C PRO A 19 -5.03 -9.23 -15.79
N VAL A 20 -5.45 -8.26 -14.97
CA VAL A 20 -4.60 -7.13 -14.60
C VAL A 20 -3.51 -7.67 -13.67
N PRO A 21 -2.23 -7.37 -13.94
CA PRO A 21 -1.17 -7.71 -13.02
C PRO A 21 -1.47 -7.14 -11.64
N SER A 22 -1.62 -8.00 -10.63
CA SER A 22 -1.80 -7.54 -9.26
C SER A 22 -0.47 -6.91 -8.80
N PRO A 23 -0.47 -5.64 -8.33
CA PRO A 23 0.74 -5.06 -7.78
C PRO A 23 1.20 -5.89 -6.57
N PRO A 24 2.53 -6.06 -6.36
CA PRO A 24 3.05 -6.80 -5.21
C PRO A 24 2.83 -6.00 -3.92
N VAL A 25 1.60 -6.08 -3.40
CA VAL A 25 1.23 -5.50 -2.12
C VAL A 25 1.59 -6.51 -1.04
N HIS A 26 2.52 -6.13 -0.17
CA HIS A 26 2.88 -6.91 1.01
C HIS A 26 2.08 -6.44 2.21
N GLU A 27 1.66 -7.38 3.05
CA GLU A 27 1.02 -7.05 4.33
C GLU A 27 1.98 -6.31 5.26
N GLU A 28 1.42 -5.38 6.01
CA GLU A 28 2.14 -4.66 7.04
C GLU A 28 2.44 -5.56 8.23
N THR A 29 3.73 -5.72 8.57
CA THR A 29 4.14 -6.54 9.71
C THR A 29 4.18 -5.77 11.03
N MET A 30 4.16 -4.44 10.99
CA MET A 30 4.34 -3.57 12.16
C MET A 30 3.47 -2.32 12.10
N SER A 31 2.88 -1.97 13.24
CA SER A 31 2.21 -0.69 13.44
C SER A 31 3.21 0.47 13.53
N LEU A 32 2.74 1.69 13.26
CA LEU A 32 3.55 2.91 13.41
C LEU A 32 4.11 3.10 14.83
N ALA A 33 3.37 2.67 15.85
CA ALA A 33 3.82 2.72 17.23
C ALA A 33 5.00 1.76 17.49
N GLN A 34 4.95 0.55 16.92
CA GLN A 34 6.07 -0.39 16.98
C GLN A 34 7.30 0.16 16.28
N ILE A 35 7.14 0.68 15.06
CA ILE A 35 8.23 1.32 14.29
C ILE A 35 8.91 2.43 15.10
N ARG A 36 8.13 3.33 15.72
CA ARG A 36 8.68 4.43 16.54
C ARG A 36 9.46 3.92 17.75
N ARG A 37 8.94 2.91 18.46
CA ARG A 37 9.62 2.33 19.63
C ARG A 37 10.93 1.68 19.24
N ASP A 38 10.93 0.89 18.18
CA ASP A 38 12.13 0.17 17.74
C ASP A 38 13.16 1.13 17.14
N ALA A 39 12.74 2.14 16.39
CA ALA A 39 13.63 3.19 15.89
C ALA A 39 14.32 3.94 17.04
N ALA A 40 13.60 4.31 18.11
CA ALA A 40 14.19 4.97 19.27
C ALA A 40 15.18 4.06 20.03
N ARG A 41 14.92 2.75 20.07
CA ARG A 41 15.75 1.75 20.74
C ARG A 41 17.04 1.46 19.97
N LEU A 42 16.92 1.25 18.66
CA LEU A 42 18.00 0.78 17.80
C LEU A 42 18.83 1.93 17.21
N LEU A 43 18.20 3.08 16.98
CA LEU A 43 18.78 4.24 16.32
C LEU A 43 18.51 5.51 17.16
N PRO A 44 19.25 5.71 18.27
CA PRO A 44 19.04 6.88 19.13
C PRO A 44 19.15 8.19 18.34
N GLY A 45 18.15 9.06 18.48
CA GLY A 45 18.07 10.32 17.74
C GLY A 45 17.46 10.23 16.32
N SER A 46 17.00 9.05 15.90
CA SER A 46 16.26 8.90 14.65
C SER A 46 14.92 9.63 14.64
N ARG A 47 14.42 9.95 13.43
CA ARG A 47 13.10 10.58 13.22
C ARG A 47 12.24 9.76 12.28
N VAL A 48 10.97 9.55 12.65
CA VAL A 48 9.97 8.86 11.82
C VAL A 48 8.88 9.84 11.42
N ARG A 49 8.63 9.99 10.11
CA ARG A 49 7.58 10.86 9.54
C ARG A 49 6.65 10.04 8.63
N VAL A 50 5.35 10.29 8.68
CA VAL A 50 4.38 9.74 7.73
C VAL A 50 4.36 10.63 6.49
N LEU A 51 4.33 10.05 5.29
CA LEU A 51 4.18 10.81 4.04
C LEU A 51 2.81 10.49 3.43
N ALA A 52 2.30 11.38 2.57
CA ALA A 52 0.97 11.22 1.99
C ALA A 52 0.88 10.07 0.96
N PHE A 53 1.96 9.80 0.23
CA PHE A 53 2.03 8.77 -0.81
C PHE A 53 2.98 7.61 -0.47
N TRP A 54 3.79 7.80 0.57
CA TRP A 54 4.76 6.83 1.05
C TRP A 54 4.46 6.59 2.52
N ARG A 55 4.37 5.32 2.92
CA ARG A 55 3.86 4.96 4.24
C ARG A 55 4.60 5.69 5.39
N TYR A 56 5.93 5.72 5.33
CA TYR A 56 6.78 6.40 6.33
C TYR A 56 8.20 6.65 5.83
N LEU A 57 8.86 7.64 6.43
CA LEU A 57 10.27 8.00 6.24
C LEU A 57 10.98 7.93 7.60
N LEU A 58 12.05 7.11 7.66
CA LEU A 58 12.95 7.01 8.81
C LEU A 58 14.29 7.67 8.45
N THR A 59 14.69 8.69 9.20
CA THR A 59 16.01 9.32 9.05
C THR A 59 16.86 9.10 10.30
N TYR A 60 18.14 8.82 10.09
CA TYR A 60 19.13 8.62 11.15
C TYR A 60 20.48 9.13 10.65
N ARG A 61 21.28 9.69 11.56
CA ARG A 61 22.66 10.12 11.28
C ARG A 61 23.58 9.38 12.24
N ALA A 62 24.46 8.55 11.68
CA ALA A 62 25.55 7.97 12.45
C ALA A 62 26.59 9.06 12.77
N ALA A 63 27.20 8.95 13.95
CA ALA A 63 28.32 9.81 14.36
C ALA A 63 29.59 9.44 13.59
#